data_AF-A0A925EI15-F1
#
_entry.id   AF-A0A925EI15-F1
#
_cell.length_a   1.000
_cell.length_b   1.000
_cell.length_c   1.000
_cell.angle_alpha   90.00
_cell.angle_beta   90.00
_cell.angle_gamma   90.00
#
_symmetry.space_group_name_H-M   'P 1'
#
loop_
_entity.id
_entity.type
_entity.pdbx_description
1 polymer ?
#
loop_
_entity_poly.entity_id
_entity_poly.type
_entity_poly.pdbx_seq_one_letter_code
_entity_poly.pdbx_strand_id
1 'polypeptide(L)'
;MTTLSMDTHPQIEKIQIELLRGVSPARKLRMVSEMNHTVRVFMQAGLKQRNPNASPEILRQMLAGLLLGEELARKVLAYHA
;
A
#
# COMPACT_ATOMS: atom_id res chain seq x y z
N MET A 1 7.29 -24.57 -10.02
CA MET A 1 7.25 -23.24 -9.38
C MET A 1 6.12 -22.46 -10.02
N THR A 2 5.12 -22.04 -9.26
CA THR A 2 4.10 -21.09 -9.72
C THR A 2 4.75 -19.71 -9.82
N THR A 3 4.52 -18.96 -10.91
CA THR A 3 5.01 -17.59 -11.03
C THR A 3 4.24 -16.66 -10.08
N LEU A 4 4.91 -15.66 -9.53
CA LEU A 4 4.32 -14.62 -8.69
C LEU A 4 3.56 -13.56 -9.51
N SER A 5 3.91 -13.41 -10.79
CA SER A 5 3.25 -12.53 -11.76
C SER A 5 2.95 -13.27 -13.06
N MET A 6 1.72 -13.12 -13.58
CA MET A 6 1.35 -13.67 -14.90
C MET A 6 1.86 -12.83 -16.07
N ASP A 7 2.14 -11.54 -15.83
CA ASP A 7 2.62 -10.58 -16.83
C ASP A 7 4.16 -10.42 -16.77
N THR A 8 4.86 -11.44 -16.26
CA THR A 8 6.32 -11.45 -16.16
C THR A 8 6.83 -12.81 -16.57
N HIS A 9 7.69 -12.84 -17.59
CA HIS A 9 8.26 -14.10 -18.07
C HIS A 9 9.04 -14.81 -16.93
N PRO A 10 8.90 -16.14 -16.75
CA PRO A 10 9.47 -16.84 -15.59
C PRO A 10 10.98 -16.64 -15.40
N GLN A 11 11.72 -16.49 -16.50
CA GLN A 11 13.17 -16.23 -16.44
C GLN A 11 13.49 -14.84 -15.86
N ILE A 12 12.66 -13.84 -16.18
CA ILE A 12 12.83 -12.47 -15.67
C ILE A 12 12.44 -12.39 -14.20
N GLU A 13 11.36 -13.07 -13.81
CA GLU A 13 10.97 -13.20 -12.40
C GLU A 13 12.09 -13.84 -11.56
N LYS A 14 12.74 -14.89 -12.08
CA LYS A 14 13.88 -15.52 -11.40
C LYS A 14 15.03 -14.53 -11.15
N ILE A 15 15.41 -13.75 -12.18
CA ILE A 15 16.44 -12.71 -12.07
C ILE A 15 16.03 -11.67 -11.01
N GLN A 16 14.78 -11.20 -11.05
CA GLN A 16 14.26 -10.24 -10.07
C GLN A 16 14.36 -10.77 -8.63
N ILE A 17 13.96 -12.02 -8.40
CA ILE A 17 14.03 -12.66 -7.08
C ILE A 17 15.48 -12.77 -6.61
N GLU A 18 16.41 -13.18 -7.47
CA GLU A 18 17.83 -13.29 -7.14
C GLU A 18 18.44 -11.93 -6.78
N LEU A 19 18.14 -10.89 -7.56
CA LEU A 19 18.54 -9.52 -7.25
C LEU A 19 17.99 -9.06 -5.90
N LEU A 20 16.69 -9.27 -5.66
CA LEU A 20 16.04 -8.91 -4.39
C LEU A 20 16.65 -9.68 -3.21
N ARG A 21 16.97 -10.96 -3.37
CA ARG A 21 17.60 -11.77 -2.31
C ARG A 21 18.96 -11.20 -1.92
N GLY A 22 19.75 -10.73 -2.89
CA GLY A 22 21.07 -10.12 -2.69
C GLY A 22 21.05 -8.73 -2.02
N VAL A 23 19.90 -8.06 -1.94
CA VAL A 23 19.79 -6.74 -1.28
C VAL A 23 19.98 -6.87 0.24
N SER A 24 20.73 -5.93 0.83
CA SER A 24 20.91 -5.86 2.28
C SER A 24 19.56 -5.66 3.02
N PRO A 25 19.40 -6.18 4.25
CA PRO A 25 18.16 -6.03 5.01
C PRO A 25 17.70 -4.57 5.16
N ALA A 26 18.62 -3.66 5.46
CA ALA A 26 18.31 -2.24 5.61
C ALA A 26 17.81 -1.61 4.30
N ARG A 27 18.36 -2.00 3.14
CA ARG A 27 17.87 -1.51 1.84
C ARG A 27 16.51 -2.11 1.50
N LYS A 28 16.25 -3.38 1.81
CA LYS A 28 14.91 -3.99 1.65
C LYS A 28 13.85 -3.22 2.44
N LEU A 29 14.14 -2.90 3.71
CA LEU A 29 13.22 -2.12 4.54
C LEU A 29 12.93 -0.72 3.96
N ARG A 30 13.95 -0.04 3.42
CA ARG A 30 13.74 1.23 2.73
C ARG A 30 12.84 1.09 1.51
N MET A 31 13.10 0.10 0.65
CA MET A 31 12.26 -0.16 -0.53
C MET A 31 10.79 -0.44 -0.15
N VAL A 32 10.57 -1.24 0.90
CA VAL A 32 9.21 -1.52 1.40
C VAL A 32 8.55 -0.25 1.97
N SER A 33 9.30 0.59 2.68
CA SER A 33 8.79 1.86 3.22
C SER A 33 8.38 2.83 2.10
N GLU A 34 9.23 2.98 1.08
CA GLU A 34 8.96 3.79 -0.12
C GLU A 34 7.71 3.28 -0.85
N MET A 35 7.61 1.96 -1.05
CA MET A 35 6.43 1.35 -1.68
C MET A 35 5.15 1.59 -0.88
N ASN A 36 5.21 1.47 0.45
CA ASN A 36 4.07 1.76 1.33
C ASN A 36 3.61 3.21 1.22
N HIS A 37 4.55 4.16 1.12
CA HIS A 37 4.21 5.56 0.92
C HIS A 37 3.48 5.76 -0.42
N THR A 38 4.00 5.21 -1.51
CA THR A 38 3.38 5.30 -2.84
C THR A 38 1.98 4.71 -2.87
N VAL A 39 1.79 3.52 -2.28
CA VAL A 39 0.46 2.89 -2.19
C VAL A 39 -0.54 3.78 -1.44
N ARG A 40 -0.13 4.42 -0.33
CA ARG A 40 -1.01 5.35 0.41
C ARG A 40 -1.41 6.57 -0.42
N VAL A 41 -0.49 7.11 -1.22
CA VAL A 41 -0.79 8.20 -2.16
C VAL A 41 -1.81 7.75 -3.21
N PHE A 42 -1.66 6.56 -3.78
CA PHE A 42 -2.63 6.00 -4.73
C PHE A 42 -4.00 5.75 -4.09
N MET A 43 -4.05 5.25 -2.86
CA MET A 43 -5.31 5.07 -2.13
C MET A 43 -6.04 6.40 -1.95
N GLN A 44 -5.33 7.45 -1.54
CA GLN A 44 -5.90 8.80 -1.41
C GLN A 44 -6.41 9.35 -2.74
N ALA A 45 -5.62 9.24 -3.81
CA ALA A 45 -6.01 9.70 -5.14
C ALA A 45 -7.24 8.94 -5.65
N GLY A 46 -7.26 7.62 -5.54
CA GLY A 46 -8.38 6.79 -5.95
C GLY A 46 -9.65 7.06 -5.13
N LEU A 47 -9.52 7.32 -3.83
CA LEU A 47 -10.67 7.72 -3.00
C LEU A 47 -11.27 9.05 -3.44
N LYS A 48 -10.44 10.07 -3.71
CA LYS A 48 -10.89 11.37 -4.24
C LYS A 48 -11.57 11.22 -5.59
N GLN A 49 -10.97 10.43 -6.50
CA GLN A 49 -11.52 10.21 -7.83
C GLN A 49 -12.91 9.55 -7.79
N ARG A 50 -13.12 8.57 -6.91
CA ARG A 50 -14.41 7.86 -6.79
C ARG A 50 -15.46 8.62 -5.98
N ASN A 51 -15.04 9.57 -5.14
CA ASN A 51 -15.92 10.31 -4.23
C ASN A 51 -15.66 11.82 -4.35
N PRO A 52 -15.95 12.44 -5.51
CA PRO A 52 -15.57 13.83 -5.79
C PRO A 52 -16.20 14.87 -4.85
N ASN A 53 -17.34 14.54 -4.24
CA ASN A 53 -18.09 15.43 -3.34
C ASN A 53 -17.89 15.10 -1.85
N ALA A 54 -17.06 14.10 -1.51
CA ALA A 54 -16.82 13.75 -0.11
C ALA A 54 -15.99 14.83 0.57
N SER A 55 -16.34 15.14 1.82
CA SER A 55 -15.55 16.06 2.63
C SER A 55 -14.17 15.44 2.95
N PRO A 56 -13.15 16.26 3.28
CA PRO A 56 -11.85 15.76 3.71
C PRO A 56 -11.92 14.80 4.90
N GLU A 57 -12.87 14.99 5.81
CA GLU A 57 -13.10 14.14 6.98
C GLU A 57 -13.60 12.76 6.56
N ILE A 58 -14.59 12.70 5.66
CA ILE A 58 -15.12 11.43 5.12
C ILE A 58 -14.02 10.67 4.39
N LEU A 59 -13.23 11.35 3.56
CA LEU A 59 -12.10 10.73 2.86
C LEU A 59 -11.05 10.17 3.83
N ARG A 60 -10.80 10.86 4.95
CA ARG A 60 -9.88 10.40 6.00
C ARG A 60 -10.42 9.15 6.70
N GLN A 61 -11.72 9.10 7.00
CA GLN A 61 -12.36 7.93 7.60
C GLN A 61 -12.29 6.71 6.67
N MET A 62 -12.63 6.89 5.39
CA MET A 62 -12.54 5.83 4.39
C MET A 62 -11.11 5.30 4.24
N LEU A 63 -10.11 6.20 4.23
CA LEU A 63 -8.71 5.82 4.16
C LEU A 63 -8.28 5.02 5.40
N ALA A 64 -8.73 5.43 6.58
CA ALA A 64 -8.46 4.71 7.83
C ALA A 64 -9.08 3.30 7.80
N GLY A 65 -10.32 3.17 7.33
CA GLY A 65 -10.99 1.87 7.14
C GLY A 65 -10.21 0.94 6.22
N LEU A 66 -9.68 1.45 5.09
CA LEU A 66 -8.87 0.66 4.17
C LEU A 66 -7.51 0.23 4.74
N LEU A 67 -6.86 1.08 5.55
CA LEU A 67 -5.51 0.81 6.07
C LEU A 67 -5.50 -0.05 7.33
N LEU A 68 -6.50 0.10 8.19
CA LEU A 68 -6.51 -0.45 9.54
C LEU A 68 -7.62 -1.48 9.75
N GLY A 69 -8.59 -1.55 8.84
CA GLY A 69 -9.87 -2.21 9.07
C GLY A 69 -10.79 -1.37 9.96
N GLU A 70 -12.10 -1.63 9.85
CA GLU A 70 -13.16 -0.81 10.49
C GLU A 70 -13.02 -0.70 12.01
N GLU A 71 -12.62 -1.78 12.69
CA GLU A 71 -12.50 -1.79 14.15
C GLU A 71 -11.40 -0.82 14.63
N LEU A 72 -10.21 -0.94 14.05
CA LEU A 72 -9.07 -0.12 14.45
C LEU A 72 -9.20 1.31 13.93
N ALA A 73 -9.78 1.51 12.75
CA ALA A 73 -10.10 2.83 12.21
C ALA A 73 -11.00 3.63 13.18
N ARG A 74 -12.07 3.03 13.70
CA ARG A 74 -12.95 3.69 14.67
C ARG A 74 -12.23 4.07 15.96
N LYS A 75 -11.39 3.18 16.50
CA LYS A 75 -10.59 3.44 17.71
C LYS A 75 -9.65 4.63 17.51
N VAL A 76 -8.93 4.68 16.39
CA VAL A 76 -7.98 5.76 16.09
C VAL A 76 -8.69 7.07 15.85
N LEU A 77 -9.79 7.08 15.10
CA LEU A 77 -10.56 8.30 14.84
C LEU A 77 -11.17 8.88 16.12
N ALA A 78 -11.68 8.03 17.01
CA ALA A 78 -12.23 8.46 18.31
C ALA A 78 -11.16 9.04 19.24
N TYR A 79 -9.90 8.60 19.13
CA TYR A 79 -8.80 9.16 19.91
C TYR A 79 -8.37 10.57 19.45
N HIS A 80 -8.66 10.92 18.20
CA HIS A 80 -8.25 12.19 17.58
C HIS A 80 -9.41 13.18 17.37
N ALA A 81 -10.60 12.90 17.93
CA ALA A 81 -11.78 13.78 17.93
C ALA A 81 -11.83 14.61 19.22
#